data_AF-A0A3D1QEX3-F1
#
_entry.id   AF-A0A3D1QEX3-F1
#
_cell.length_a   1.000
_cell.length_b   1.000
_cell.length_c   1.000
_cell.angle_alpha   90.00
_cell.angle_beta   90.00
_cell.angle_gamma   90.00
#
_symmetry.space_group_name_H-M   'P 1'
#
loop_
_entity.id
_entity.type
_entity.pdbx_description
1 polymer ?
#
loop_
_entity_poly.entity_id
_entity_poly.type
_entity_poly.pdbx_seq_one_letter_code
_entity_poly.pdbx_strand_id
1 'polypeptide(L)'
;MKRIVSVSLGSSKRDHSFETEFMAEKFLIERIGTDGDWDKAIQLIKDLDGKVDAFGMGGIDLYIYIAGKRYVIKDAKKLLVARKTPMVDGSGLKNTLERKCVLDIQKDGILDLRGKKVLMVSAADRFGMAEALEEVGANLTLGDLIYTLDVPIPLKSLKALKMIGRMVAPVVVSMPFDKLYPTGKDQEVIIPKHSKYYYQADVIAGDFNYIKRYLPEKLNGQIIITNTTTRDDMRL
;
A
#
# COMPACT_ATOMS: atom_id res chain seq x y z
N MET A 1 -8.91 19.66 -21.15
CA MET A 1 -7.78 18.81 -20.75
C MET A 1 -7.45 19.11 -19.31
N LYS A 2 -7.75 18.14 -18.45
CA LYS A 2 -7.48 18.18 -17.02
C LYS A 2 -6.05 17.73 -16.74
N ARG A 3 -5.39 18.35 -15.77
CA ARG A 3 -4.03 18.00 -15.36
C ARG A 3 -4.01 17.50 -13.93
N ILE A 4 -3.52 16.29 -13.72
CA ILE A 4 -3.46 15.63 -12.41
C ILE A 4 -1.99 15.31 -12.11
N VAL A 5 -1.52 15.73 -10.94
CA VAL A 5 -0.13 15.49 -10.53
C VAL A 5 -0.10 14.71 -9.23
N SER A 6 0.43 13.49 -9.28
CA SER A 6 0.76 12.71 -8.09
C SER A 6 2.15 13.11 -7.60
N VAL A 7 2.22 13.83 -6.48
CA VAL A 7 3.49 14.16 -5.82
C VAL A 7 3.85 13.02 -4.87
N SER A 8 4.97 12.34 -5.13
CA SER A 8 5.32 11.06 -4.50
C SER A 8 6.59 11.14 -3.66
N LEU A 9 6.56 10.69 -2.40
CA LEU A 9 7.79 10.48 -1.59
C LEU A 9 8.64 9.28 -2.06
N GLY A 10 8.09 8.43 -2.94
CA GLY A 10 8.84 7.35 -3.59
C GLY A 10 9.90 7.84 -4.60
N SER A 11 10.63 6.90 -5.20
CA SER A 11 11.71 7.23 -6.12
C SER A 11 11.26 7.96 -7.39
N SER A 12 12.09 8.91 -7.85
CA SER A 12 11.96 9.60 -9.14
C SER A 12 12.24 8.70 -10.35
N LYS A 13 12.87 7.53 -10.17
CA LYS A 13 13.08 6.53 -11.24
C LYS A 13 11.77 5.98 -11.81
N ARG A 14 10.65 6.12 -11.08
CA ARG A 14 9.30 5.69 -11.49
C ARG A 14 8.47 6.84 -12.04
N ASP A 15 9.10 8.00 -12.31
CA ASP A 15 8.41 9.16 -12.84
C ASP A 15 7.95 8.89 -14.27
N HIS A 16 6.70 9.26 -14.52
CA HIS A 16 6.07 9.05 -15.80
C HIS A 16 4.96 10.06 -15.99
N SER A 17 4.62 10.28 -17.25
CA SER A 17 3.55 11.16 -17.70
C SER A 17 2.86 10.51 -18.88
N PHE A 18 1.54 10.56 -18.90
CA PHE A 18 0.75 10.05 -20.01
C PHE A 18 -0.56 10.82 -20.16
N GLU A 19 -1.05 10.86 -21.39
CA GLU A 19 -2.38 11.35 -21.71
C GLU A 19 -3.36 10.19 -21.79
N THR A 20 -4.58 10.40 -21.30
CA THR A 20 -5.67 9.42 -21.39
C THR A 20 -7.01 10.13 -21.46
N GLU A 21 -8.08 9.38 -21.71
CA GLU A 21 -9.43 9.91 -21.81
C GLU A 21 -10.37 9.12 -20.89
N PHE A 22 -11.09 9.83 -20.02
CA PHE A 22 -12.15 9.25 -19.20
C PHE A 22 -13.44 10.00 -19.44
N MET A 23 -14.51 9.26 -19.76
CA MET A 23 -15.85 9.84 -19.99
C MET A 23 -15.83 11.03 -20.98
N ALA A 24 -15.05 10.91 -22.07
CA ALA A 24 -14.83 11.94 -23.09
C ALA A 24 -14.07 13.21 -22.65
N GLU A 25 -13.50 13.26 -21.43
CA GLU A 25 -12.57 14.31 -21.01
C GLU A 25 -11.12 13.81 -21.09
N LYS A 26 -10.23 14.64 -21.64
CA LYS A 26 -8.79 14.33 -21.74
C LYS A 26 -8.06 14.69 -20.45
N PHE A 27 -7.19 13.81 -19.99
CA PHE A 27 -6.37 13.97 -18.79
C PHE A 27 -4.89 13.85 -19.14
N LEU A 28 -4.09 14.77 -18.62
CA LEU A 28 -2.64 14.61 -18.45
C LEU A 28 -2.39 14.14 -17.01
N ILE A 29 -1.87 12.94 -16.84
CA ILE A 29 -1.57 12.35 -15.54
C ILE A 29 -0.05 12.22 -15.39
N GLU A 30 0.47 12.83 -14.34
CA GLU A 30 1.90 12.84 -14.03
C GLU A 30 2.15 12.25 -12.65
N ARG A 31 3.21 11.46 -12.52
CA ARG A 31 3.77 11.07 -11.21
C ARG A 31 5.18 11.64 -11.10
N ILE A 32 5.42 12.44 -10.05
CA ILE A 32 6.71 13.08 -9.78
C ILE A 32 7.22 12.61 -8.42
N GLY A 33 8.35 11.93 -8.41
CA GLY A 33 9.02 11.41 -7.24
C GLY A 33 9.97 12.41 -6.61
N THR A 34 10.03 12.42 -5.28
CA THR A 34 10.93 13.29 -4.52
C THR A 34 12.03 12.51 -3.77
N ASP A 35 12.13 11.19 -3.99
CA ASP A 35 13.20 10.35 -3.42
C ASP A 35 13.29 10.40 -1.88
N GLY A 36 12.16 10.62 -1.22
CA GLY A 36 12.04 10.77 0.24
C GLY A 36 12.23 12.19 0.76
N ASP A 37 12.51 13.17 -0.13
CA ASP A 37 12.64 14.57 0.24
C ASP A 37 11.26 15.21 0.44
N TRP A 38 10.95 15.50 1.71
CA TRP A 38 9.70 16.14 2.12
C TRP A 38 9.63 17.62 1.73
N ASP A 39 10.74 18.35 1.82
CA ASP A 39 10.76 19.78 1.52
C ASP A 39 10.56 20.00 0.02
N LYS A 40 11.19 19.16 -0.81
CA LYS A 40 10.96 19.14 -2.26
C LYS A 40 9.50 18.81 -2.59
N ALA A 41 8.89 17.85 -1.90
CA ALA A 41 7.47 17.50 -2.11
C ALA A 41 6.55 18.67 -1.75
N ILE A 42 6.77 19.29 -0.59
CA ILE A 42 6.02 20.46 -0.11
C ILE A 42 6.16 21.63 -1.10
N GLN A 43 7.38 21.90 -1.57
CA GLN A 43 7.64 22.98 -2.51
C GLN A 43 6.93 22.73 -3.84
N LEU A 44 7.01 21.51 -4.38
CA LEU A 44 6.34 21.13 -5.62
C LEU A 44 4.81 21.30 -5.53
N ILE A 45 4.21 20.91 -4.40
CA ILE A 45 2.77 21.09 -4.17
C ILE A 45 2.43 22.58 -4.16
N LYS A 46 3.19 23.41 -3.44
CA LYS A 46 2.99 24.87 -3.40
C LYS A 46 3.12 25.52 -4.78
N ASP A 47 4.12 25.10 -5.55
CA ASP A 47 4.40 25.67 -6.86
C ASP A 47 3.29 25.35 -7.88
N LEU A 48 2.63 24.21 -7.72
CA LEU A 48 1.56 23.72 -8.59
C LEU A 48 0.15 24.04 -8.07
N ASP A 49 0.00 24.54 -6.84
CA ASP A 49 -1.30 24.83 -6.23
C ASP A 49 -2.05 25.91 -7.03
N GLY A 50 -3.24 25.56 -7.53
CA GLY A 50 -4.03 26.38 -8.46
C GLY A 50 -3.59 26.31 -9.93
N LYS A 51 -2.59 25.50 -10.28
CA LYS A 51 -2.12 25.27 -11.67
C LYS A 51 -2.45 23.87 -12.21
N VAL A 52 -2.95 22.98 -11.35
CA VAL A 52 -3.38 21.62 -11.69
C VAL A 52 -4.77 21.37 -11.12
N ASP A 53 -5.53 20.47 -11.73
CA ASP A 53 -6.93 20.21 -11.36
C ASP A 53 -7.04 19.35 -10.09
N ALA A 54 -6.07 18.47 -9.82
CA ALA A 54 -5.98 17.73 -8.56
C ALA A 54 -4.56 17.24 -8.26
N PHE A 55 -4.27 17.04 -6.98
CA PHE A 55 -3.09 16.35 -6.50
C PHE A 55 -3.40 14.94 -6.00
N GLY A 56 -2.50 14.01 -6.31
CA GLY A 56 -2.41 12.71 -5.66
C GLY A 56 -1.28 12.70 -4.62
N MET A 57 -1.54 12.11 -3.44
CA MET A 57 -0.50 11.79 -2.46
C MET A 57 0.16 10.46 -2.83
N GLY A 58 1.38 10.51 -3.33
CA GLY A 58 2.13 9.32 -3.73
C GLY A 58 3.12 8.86 -2.66
N GLY A 59 3.27 7.54 -2.50
CA GLY A 59 4.26 6.96 -1.58
C GLY A 59 3.92 7.15 -0.09
N ILE A 60 2.76 7.71 0.23
CA ILE A 60 2.22 7.81 1.59
C ILE A 60 0.69 7.91 1.52
N ASP A 61 0.01 7.18 2.40
CA ASP A 61 -1.43 7.33 2.61
C ASP A 61 -1.71 8.44 3.62
N LEU A 62 -2.79 9.19 3.43
CA LEU A 62 -3.28 10.09 4.47
C LEU A 62 -3.99 9.30 5.58
N TYR A 63 -4.68 8.23 5.19
CA TYR A 63 -5.51 7.44 6.07
C TYR A 63 -5.20 5.96 6.04
N ILE A 64 -5.18 5.33 7.22
CA ILE A 64 -5.38 3.88 7.35
C ILE A 64 -6.81 3.60 7.81
N TYR A 65 -7.39 2.54 7.29
CA TYR A 65 -8.76 2.12 7.61
C TYR A 65 -8.73 0.78 8.33
N ILE A 66 -9.11 0.78 9.62
CA ILE A 66 -9.18 -0.43 10.42
C ILE A 66 -10.55 -0.50 11.07
N ALA A 67 -11.26 -1.61 10.86
CA ALA A 67 -12.55 -1.88 11.50
C ALA A 67 -13.62 -0.81 11.24
N GLY A 68 -13.67 -0.25 10.02
CA GLY A 68 -14.59 0.83 9.65
C GLY A 68 -14.23 2.19 10.26
N LYS A 69 -13.09 2.30 10.96
CA LYS A 69 -12.58 3.56 11.52
C LYS A 69 -11.35 4.03 10.74
N ARG A 70 -11.35 5.33 10.45
CA ARG A 70 -10.26 6.03 9.77
C ARG A 70 -9.29 6.60 10.79
N TYR A 71 -7.99 6.38 10.59
CA TYR A 71 -6.91 6.98 11.38
C TYR A 71 -6.00 7.78 10.46
N VAL A 72 -5.65 8.99 10.87
CA VAL A 72 -4.83 9.90 10.06
C VAL A 72 -3.37 9.71 10.41
N ILE A 73 -2.53 9.40 9.43
CA ILE A 73 -1.07 9.35 9.61
C ILE A 73 -0.59 10.77 9.89
N LYS A 74 0.08 10.97 11.03
CA LYS A 74 0.51 12.29 11.53
C LYS A 74 1.39 13.01 10.51
N ASP A 75 2.38 12.31 9.95
CA ASP A 75 3.32 12.87 8.99
C ASP A 75 2.70 13.17 7.64
N ALA A 76 1.69 12.41 7.20
CA ALA A 76 0.99 12.65 5.94
C ALA A 76 0.34 14.05 5.89
N LYS A 77 -0.06 14.60 7.06
CA LYS A 77 -0.60 15.97 7.15
C LYS A 77 0.39 17.04 6.69
N LYS A 78 1.70 16.77 6.73
CA LYS A 78 2.74 17.70 6.26
C LYS A 78 2.63 18.01 4.76
N LEU A 79 2.03 17.10 3.98
CA LEU A 79 1.82 17.30 2.54
C LEU A 79 0.51 18.03 2.21
N LEU A 80 -0.39 18.22 3.19
CA LEU A 80 -1.66 18.93 3.00
C LEU A 80 -1.46 20.46 2.99
N VAL A 81 -0.62 20.94 2.06
CA VAL A 81 -0.23 22.36 1.93
C VAL A 81 -0.93 23.07 0.78
N ALA A 82 -1.55 22.33 -0.14
CA ALA A 82 -2.39 22.89 -1.20
C ALA A 82 -3.65 23.54 -0.60
N ARG A 83 -3.97 24.75 -1.04
CA ARG A 83 -5.14 25.52 -0.59
C ARG A 83 -6.20 25.68 -1.68
N LYS A 84 -5.80 25.67 -2.95
CA LYS A 84 -6.70 25.90 -4.10
C LYS A 84 -7.06 24.61 -4.80
N THR A 85 -6.06 23.76 -5.04
CA THR A 85 -6.21 22.49 -5.75
C THR A 85 -6.57 21.38 -4.75
N PRO A 86 -7.56 20.53 -5.03
CA PRO A 86 -7.89 19.39 -4.17
C PRO A 86 -6.74 18.38 -4.11
N MET A 87 -6.48 17.85 -2.91
CA MET A 87 -5.50 16.78 -2.70
C MET A 87 -6.18 15.52 -2.17
N VAL A 88 -5.90 14.38 -2.80
CA VAL A 88 -6.48 13.07 -2.47
C VAL A 88 -5.38 12.01 -2.32
N ASP A 89 -5.65 10.95 -1.56
CA ASP A 89 -4.70 9.85 -1.30
C ASP A 89 -5.06 8.54 -2.01
N GLY A 90 -6.14 8.52 -2.80
CA GLY A 90 -6.56 7.33 -3.55
C GLY A 90 -7.10 6.17 -2.68
N SER A 91 -7.22 6.34 -1.36
CA SER A 91 -7.58 5.28 -0.42
C SER A 91 -8.94 4.61 -0.72
N GLY A 92 -9.91 5.36 -1.24
CA GLY A 92 -11.20 4.82 -1.67
C GLY A 92 -11.10 3.87 -2.87
N LEU A 93 -10.30 4.25 -3.88
CA LEU A 93 -10.07 3.42 -5.06
C LEU A 93 -9.26 2.17 -4.68
N LYS A 94 -8.21 2.33 -3.86
CA LYS A 94 -7.38 1.25 -3.31
C LYS A 94 -8.24 0.17 -2.65
N ASN A 95 -9.07 0.56 -1.68
CA ASN A 95 -9.94 -0.36 -0.95
C ASN A 95 -10.99 -1.05 -1.82
N THR A 96 -11.35 -0.47 -2.96
CA THR A 96 -12.35 -1.04 -3.88
C THR A 96 -11.69 -2.03 -4.84
N LEU A 97 -10.62 -1.61 -5.52
CA LEU A 97 -9.96 -2.41 -6.56
C LEU A 97 -9.26 -3.64 -5.99
N GLU A 98 -8.61 -3.52 -4.83
CA GLU A 98 -7.90 -4.65 -4.21
C GLU A 98 -8.87 -5.74 -3.73
N ARG A 99 -10.01 -5.33 -3.16
CA ARG A 99 -11.09 -6.27 -2.83
C ARG A 99 -11.60 -6.97 -4.08
N LYS A 100 -11.89 -6.19 -5.13
CA LYS A 100 -12.39 -6.72 -6.41
C LYS A 100 -11.41 -7.71 -7.02
N CYS A 101 -10.11 -7.42 -7.02
CA CYS A 101 -9.07 -8.29 -7.56
C CYS A 101 -9.11 -9.70 -6.93
N VAL A 102 -9.19 -9.79 -5.60
CA VAL A 102 -9.28 -11.09 -4.91
C VAL A 102 -10.57 -11.84 -5.29
N LEU A 103 -11.70 -11.13 -5.33
CA LEU A 103 -12.99 -11.71 -5.69
C LEU A 103 -12.99 -12.21 -7.14
N ASP A 104 -12.40 -11.46 -8.07
CA ASP A 104 -12.26 -11.85 -9.47
C ASP A 104 -11.35 -13.09 -9.60
N ILE A 105 -10.21 -13.14 -8.90
CA ILE A 105 -9.31 -14.30 -8.89
C ILE A 105 -10.05 -15.59 -8.53
N GLN A 106 -10.89 -15.53 -7.49
CA GLN A 106 -11.69 -16.67 -7.05
C GLN A 106 -12.81 -16.98 -8.05
N LYS A 107 -13.58 -15.96 -8.46
CA LYS A 107 -14.75 -16.10 -9.32
C LYS A 107 -14.39 -16.63 -10.70
N ASP A 108 -13.31 -16.14 -11.28
CA ASP A 108 -12.87 -16.46 -12.63
C ASP A 108 -12.02 -17.76 -12.67
N GLY A 109 -11.82 -18.40 -11.52
CA GLY A 109 -11.11 -19.68 -11.43
C GLY A 109 -9.60 -19.59 -11.67
N ILE A 110 -9.01 -18.40 -11.54
CA ILE A 110 -7.56 -18.17 -11.72
C ILE A 110 -6.79 -18.91 -10.62
N LEU A 111 -7.27 -18.84 -9.38
CA LEU A 111 -6.72 -19.56 -8.23
C LEU A 111 -7.82 -19.80 -7.21
N ASP A 112 -8.00 -21.06 -6.79
CA ASP A 112 -8.89 -21.37 -5.67
C ASP A 112 -8.22 -21.04 -4.34
N LEU A 113 -8.70 -19.98 -3.70
CA LEU A 113 -8.18 -19.42 -2.44
C LEU A 113 -8.77 -20.10 -1.20
N ARG A 114 -9.85 -20.88 -1.36
CA ARG A 114 -10.50 -21.59 -0.24
C ARG A 114 -9.52 -22.52 0.46
N GLY A 115 -9.37 -22.34 1.77
CA GLY A 115 -8.46 -23.12 2.61
C GLY A 115 -6.96 -22.88 2.38
N LYS A 116 -6.56 -22.06 1.39
CA LYS A 116 -5.15 -21.71 1.17
C LYS A 116 -4.61 -20.92 2.35
N LYS A 117 -3.37 -21.20 2.76
CA LYS A 117 -2.66 -20.42 3.77
C LYS A 117 -2.16 -19.14 3.12
N VAL A 118 -2.75 -18.00 3.51
CA VAL A 118 -2.38 -16.70 2.94
C VAL A 118 -1.65 -15.87 4.01
N LEU A 119 -0.44 -15.42 3.70
CA LEU A 119 0.25 -14.40 4.47
C LEU A 119 -0.10 -13.02 3.92
N MET A 120 -0.85 -12.22 4.67
CA MET A 120 -0.99 -10.79 4.41
C MET A 120 0.12 -10.06 5.17
N VAL A 121 1.13 -9.54 4.49
CA VAL A 121 2.28 -8.90 5.17
C VAL A 121 1.87 -7.65 5.97
N SER A 122 0.86 -6.91 5.51
CA SER A 122 0.21 -5.80 6.22
C SER A 122 -1.26 -5.75 5.83
N ALA A 123 -2.15 -6.16 6.73
CA ALA A 123 -3.58 -6.16 6.47
C ALA A 123 -4.24 -4.81 6.83
N ALA A 124 -3.67 -4.03 7.74
CA ALA A 124 -4.15 -2.70 8.09
C ALA A 124 -3.98 -1.69 6.95
N ASP A 125 -2.91 -1.82 6.15
CA ASP A 125 -2.70 -1.01 4.93
C ASP A 125 -3.71 -1.40 3.83
N ARG A 126 -3.94 -2.72 3.67
CA ARG A 126 -4.71 -3.31 2.56
C ARG A 126 -5.93 -4.04 3.05
N PHE A 127 -6.73 -3.32 3.83
CA PHE A 127 -7.83 -3.90 4.57
C PHE A 127 -8.90 -4.50 3.66
N GLY A 128 -9.19 -3.87 2.52
CA GLY A 128 -10.11 -4.40 1.51
C GLY A 128 -9.67 -5.74 0.91
N MET A 129 -8.38 -5.92 0.67
CA MET A 129 -7.81 -7.20 0.21
C MET A 129 -7.96 -8.28 1.28
N ALA A 130 -7.62 -7.95 2.53
CA ALA A 130 -7.71 -8.89 3.64
C ALA A 130 -9.16 -9.35 3.90
N GLU A 131 -10.14 -8.44 3.80
CA GLU A 131 -11.56 -8.75 3.87
C GLU A 131 -12.01 -9.70 2.76
N ALA A 132 -11.64 -9.45 1.50
CA ALA A 132 -11.99 -10.38 0.43
C ALA A 132 -11.34 -11.76 0.61
N LEU A 133 -10.10 -11.83 1.08
CA LEU A 133 -9.43 -13.12 1.31
C LEU A 133 -10.12 -13.93 2.43
N GLU A 134 -10.54 -13.27 3.52
CA GLU A 134 -11.35 -13.93 4.57
C GLU A 134 -12.71 -14.36 4.02
N GLU A 135 -13.37 -13.52 3.21
CA GLU A 135 -14.68 -13.78 2.59
C GLU A 135 -14.67 -14.99 1.66
N VAL A 136 -13.64 -15.13 0.82
CA VAL A 136 -13.48 -16.30 -0.06
C VAL A 136 -13.03 -17.56 0.70
N GLY A 137 -12.81 -17.49 2.01
CA GLY A 137 -12.50 -18.64 2.86
C GLY A 137 -11.02 -19.00 2.92
N ALA A 138 -10.11 -18.04 2.73
CA ALA A 138 -8.67 -18.26 2.90
C ALA A 138 -8.26 -18.33 4.38
N ASN A 139 -7.24 -19.12 4.68
CA ASN A 139 -6.66 -19.25 6.02
C ASN A 139 -5.60 -18.16 6.25
N LEU A 140 -6.02 -17.05 6.85
CA LEU A 140 -5.17 -15.87 6.98
C LEU A 140 -4.11 -15.95 8.08
N THR A 141 -2.93 -15.43 7.75
CA THR A 141 -1.89 -15.01 8.69
C THR A 141 -1.64 -13.53 8.42
N LEU A 142 -2.00 -12.67 9.37
CA LEU A 142 -1.83 -11.22 9.23
C LEU A 142 -0.52 -10.82 9.92
N GLY A 143 0.36 -10.22 9.13
CA GLY A 143 1.73 -9.89 9.46
C GLY A 143 1.91 -8.53 10.15
N ASP A 144 0.82 -7.82 10.44
CA ASP A 144 0.85 -6.45 11.00
C ASP A 144 1.71 -6.36 12.27
N LEU A 145 1.55 -7.28 13.22
CA LEU A 145 2.40 -7.30 14.42
C LEU A 145 3.84 -7.73 14.08
N ILE A 146 3.99 -8.70 13.19
CA ILE A 146 5.26 -9.35 12.85
C ILE A 146 6.21 -8.40 12.11
N TYR A 147 5.69 -7.67 11.13
CA TYR A 147 6.51 -6.86 10.22
C TYR A 147 6.45 -5.37 10.54
N THR A 148 5.30 -4.86 11.02
CA THR A 148 5.17 -3.44 11.35
C THR A 148 5.66 -3.12 12.75
N LEU A 149 5.44 -4.02 13.72
CA LEU A 149 5.81 -3.80 15.12
C LEU A 149 6.96 -4.69 15.63
N ASP A 150 7.47 -5.58 14.78
CA ASP A 150 8.50 -6.58 15.12
C ASP A 150 8.13 -7.49 16.31
N VAL A 151 6.82 -7.74 16.48
CA VAL A 151 6.26 -8.64 17.49
C VAL A 151 5.86 -9.94 16.78
N PRO A 152 6.54 -11.08 17.02
CA PRO A 152 6.40 -12.31 16.22
C PRO A 152 5.11 -13.11 16.53
N ILE A 153 3.98 -12.43 16.76
CA ILE A 153 2.67 -13.01 17.08
C ILE A 153 1.76 -12.88 15.85
N PRO A 154 1.43 -13.99 15.16
CA PRO A 154 0.56 -13.93 13.99
C PRO A 154 -0.89 -13.71 14.42
N LEU A 155 -1.59 -12.80 13.73
CA LEU A 155 -3.04 -12.71 13.84
C LEU A 155 -3.69 -13.62 12.80
N LYS A 156 -4.73 -14.36 13.20
CA LYS A 156 -5.36 -15.39 12.35
C LYS A 156 -6.77 -15.04 11.88
N SER A 157 -7.26 -13.85 12.21
CA SER A 157 -8.58 -13.38 11.80
C SER A 157 -8.62 -11.86 11.74
N LEU A 158 -9.51 -11.32 10.90
CA LEU A 158 -9.75 -9.89 10.88
C LEU A 158 -10.38 -9.40 12.18
N LYS A 159 -11.14 -10.25 12.89
CA LYS A 159 -11.66 -9.91 14.22
C LYS A 159 -10.53 -9.57 15.20
N ALA A 160 -9.46 -10.37 15.22
CA ALA A 160 -8.29 -10.11 16.06
C ALA A 160 -7.57 -8.81 15.64
N LEU A 161 -7.38 -8.60 14.33
CA LEU A 161 -6.79 -7.35 13.82
C LEU A 161 -7.64 -6.13 14.17
N LYS A 162 -8.96 -6.20 14.02
CA LYS A 162 -9.89 -5.11 14.37
C LYS A 162 -9.78 -4.74 15.85
N MET A 163 -9.64 -5.72 16.73
CA MET A 163 -9.49 -5.50 18.18
C MET A 163 -8.15 -4.85 18.52
N ILE A 164 -7.05 -5.44 18.06
CA ILE A 164 -5.69 -4.96 18.36
C ILE A 164 -5.42 -3.63 17.66
N GLY A 165 -5.82 -3.49 16.41
CA GLY A 165 -5.66 -2.28 15.63
C GLY A 165 -6.36 -1.08 16.27
N ARG A 166 -7.51 -1.25 16.92
CA ARG A 166 -8.14 -0.14 17.68
C ARG A 166 -7.28 0.37 18.84
N MET A 167 -6.52 -0.51 19.48
CA MET A 167 -5.64 -0.14 20.59
C MET A 167 -4.33 0.45 20.09
N VAL A 168 -3.77 -0.12 19.01
CA VAL A 168 -2.40 0.17 18.57
C VAL A 168 -2.35 1.25 17.49
N ALA A 169 -3.39 1.40 16.65
CA ALA A 169 -3.41 2.38 15.57
C ALA A 169 -3.13 3.82 16.02
N PRO A 170 -3.66 4.34 17.16
CA PRO A 170 -3.35 5.70 17.62
C PRO A 170 -1.86 5.95 17.84
N VAL A 171 -1.13 4.92 18.30
CA VAL A 171 0.33 4.97 18.50
C VAL A 171 1.03 4.90 17.15
N VAL A 172 0.66 3.93 16.31
CA VAL A 172 1.27 3.70 14.99
C VAL A 172 1.16 4.93 14.09
N VAL A 173 -0.02 5.52 13.97
CA VAL A 173 -0.21 6.71 13.12
C VAL A 173 0.51 7.97 13.64
N SER A 174 1.02 7.93 14.87
CA SER A 174 1.81 8.99 15.47
C SER A 174 3.33 8.79 15.32
N MET A 175 3.76 7.61 14.86
CA MET A 175 5.17 7.30 14.61
C MET A 175 5.68 8.00 13.35
N PRO A 176 7.00 8.25 13.25
CA PRO A 176 7.64 8.70 12.02
C PRO A 176 7.35 7.74 10.86
N PHE A 177 6.92 8.28 9.71
CA PHE A 177 6.46 7.46 8.58
C PHE A 177 7.54 6.55 8.00
N ASP A 178 8.80 7.00 7.99
CA ASP A 178 9.98 6.23 7.58
C ASP A 178 10.17 4.93 8.37
N LYS A 179 9.63 4.85 9.60
CA LYS A 179 9.62 3.61 10.39
C LYS A 179 8.47 2.67 10.05
N LEU A 180 7.38 3.21 9.50
CA LEU A 180 6.17 2.43 9.17
C LEU A 180 6.27 1.82 7.78
N TYR A 181 6.95 2.51 6.86
CA TYR A 181 6.94 2.15 5.45
C TYR A 181 8.26 2.49 4.76
N PRO A 182 8.78 1.61 3.88
CA PRO A 182 9.99 1.92 3.12
C PRO A 182 9.72 3.01 2.07
N THR A 183 10.47 4.11 2.14
CA THR A 183 10.39 5.22 1.19
C THR A 183 11.73 5.47 0.51
N GLY A 184 11.71 6.09 -0.67
CA GLY A 184 12.93 6.44 -1.40
C GLY A 184 13.89 5.24 -1.58
N LYS A 185 15.15 5.40 -1.16
CA LYS A 185 16.19 4.36 -1.28
C LYS A 185 15.93 3.11 -0.43
N ASP A 186 15.15 3.21 0.64
CA ASP A 186 14.85 2.06 1.49
C ASP A 186 13.96 1.02 0.80
N GLN A 187 13.31 1.40 -0.31
CA GLN A 187 12.53 0.48 -1.17
C GLN A 187 13.40 -0.56 -1.90
N GLU A 188 14.71 -0.32 -1.99
CA GLU A 188 15.67 -1.25 -2.62
C GLU A 188 16.33 -2.19 -1.62
N VAL A 189 16.18 -1.94 -0.32
CA VAL A 189 16.88 -2.68 0.72
C VAL A 189 15.98 -3.80 1.25
N ILE A 190 16.43 -5.04 1.06
CA ILE A 190 15.81 -6.24 1.63
C ILE A 190 16.43 -6.53 2.99
N ILE A 191 15.60 -6.66 4.02
CA ILE A 191 15.99 -7.04 5.38
C ILE A 191 15.16 -8.27 5.76
N PRO A 192 15.61 -9.49 5.41
CA PRO A 192 14.87 -10.71 5.68
C PRO A 192 14.52 -10.81 7.17
N LYS A 193 13.23 -10.96 7.49
CA LYS A 193 12.74 -11.15 8.86
C LYS A 193 11.61 -12.16 8.89
N HIS A 194 11.55 -12.93 9.98
CA HIS A 194 10.46 -13.88 10.25
C HIS A 194 10.10 -14.78 9.05
N SER A 195 11.10 -15.22 8.29
CA SER A 195 10.95 -15.97 7.03
C SER A 195 10.08 -17.22 7.15
N LYS A 196 9.98 -17.81 8.35
CA LYS A 196 9.08 -18.92 8.65
C LYS A 196 7.64 -18.68 8.19
N TYR A 197 7.13 -17.45 8.27
CA TYR A 197 5.75 -17.14 7.86
C TYR A 197 5.61 -17.09 6.33
N TYR A 198 6.62 -16.61 5.62
CA TYR A 198 6.69 -16.71 4.16
C TYR A 198 6.67 -18.18 3.73
N TYR A 199 7.50 -19.01 4.38
CA TYR A 199 7.61 -20.44 4.04
C TYR A 199 6.34 -21.26 4.35
N GLN A 200 5.56 -20.85 5.34
CA GLN A 200 4.33 -21.54 5.74
C GLN A 200 3.11 -21.18 4.86
N ALA A 201 3.21 -20.10 4.08
CA ALA A 201 2.13 -19.64 3.22
C ALA A 201 2.14 -20.37 1.87
N ASP A 202 0.95 -20.60 1.32
CA ASP A 202 0.77 -20.98 -0.08
C ASP A 202 0.74 -19.73 -0.97
N VAL A 203 0.21 -18.63 -0.42
CA VAL A 203 0.06 -17.33 -1.09
C VAL A 203 0.56 -16.21 -0.18
N ILE A 204 1.36 -15.30 -0.74
CA ILE A 204 1.78 -14.06 -0.08
C ILE A 204 1.04 -12.91 -0.71
N ALA A 205 0.41 -12.06 0.10
CA ALA A 205 -0.40 -10.95 -0.37
C ALA A 205 -0.09 -9.64 0.37
N GLY A 206 -0.21 -8.52 -0.33
CA GLY A 206 0.04 -7.18 0.24
C GLY A 206 0.72 -6.21 -0.72
N ASP A 207 1.44 -5.24 -0.16
CA ASP A 207 2.21 -4.28 -0.96
C ASP A 207 3.51 -4.90 -1.47
N PHE A 208 3.86 -4.73 -2.74
CA PHE A 208 5.08 -5.33 -3.27
C PHE A 208 6.35 -4.88 -2.55
N ASN A 209 6.51 -3.58 -2.29
CA ASN A 209 7.69 -3.06 -1.59
C ASN A 209 7.74 -3.58 -0.15
N TYR A 210 6.58 -3.73 0.50
CA TYR A 210 6.51 -4.29 1.84
C TYR A 210 6.78 -5.80 1.87
N ILE A 211 6.30 -6.55 0.88
CA ILE A 211 6.64 -7.96 0.67
C ILE A 211 8.15 -8.11 0.44
N LYS A 212 8.71 -7.32 -0.50
CA LYS A 212 10.14 -7.30 -0.87
C LYS A 212 11.01 -6.98 0.34
N ARG A 213 10.60 -6.02 1.19
CA ARG A 213 11.36 -5.57 2.36
C ARG A 213 11.74 -6.71 3.30
N TYR A 214 10.89 -7.72 3.48
CA TYR A 214 11.14 -8.85 4.38
C TYR A 214 11.27 -10.20 3.65
N LEU A 215 11.46 -10.15 2.34
CA LEU A 215 11.56 -11.35 1.51
C LEU A 215 12.75 -12.21 1.96
N PRO A 216 12.58 -13.54 2.13
CA PRO A 216 13.71 -14.44 2.26
C PRO A 216 14.52 -14.53 0.97
N GLU A 217 15.74 -15.08 1.04
CA GLU A 217 16.60 -15.25 -0.14
C GLU A 217 15.95 -16.04 -1.28
N LYS A 218 15.08 -16.99 -0.94
CA LYS A 218 14.32 -17.79 -1.91
C LYS A 218 12.92 -18.09 -1.39
N LEU A 219 11.97 -18.11 -2.31
CA LEU A 219 10.63 -18.65 -2.12
C LEU A 219 10.58 -20.11 -2.60
N ASN A 220 9.68 -20.89 -2.01
CA ASN A 220 9.45 -22.32 -2.29
C ASN A 220 8.28 -22.52 -3.26
N GLY A 221 8.04 -21.58 -4.18
CA GLY A 221 6.93 -21.62 -5.12
C GLY A 221 5.63 -20.99 -4.62
N GLN A 222 5.68 -20.16 -3.57
CA GLN A 222 4.53 -19.37 -3.14
C GLN A 222 4.03 -18.46 -4.26
N ILE A 223 2.72 -18.34 -4.36
CA ILE A 223 2.06 -17.40 -5.28
C ILE A 223 2.03 -16.01 -4.64
N ILE A 224 2.28 -14.97 -5.42
CA ILE A 224 2.23 -13.58 -4.93
C ILE A 224 1.01 -12.86 -5.50
N ILE A 225 0.17 -12.30 -4.63
CA ILE A 225 -0.92 -11.39 -4.99
C ILE A 225 -0.55 -9.99 -4.49
N THR A 226 -0.15 -9.11 -5.39
CA THR A 226 0.44 -7.82 -5.02
C THR A 226 -0.02 -6.70 -5.95
N ASN A 227 0.12 -5.45 -5.51
CA ASN A 227 0.01 -4.27 -6.37
C ASN A 227 1.37 -3.92 -7.01
N THR A 228 1.30 -3.16 -8.11
CA THR A 228 2.36 -2.32 -8.66
C THR A 228 3.74 -2.99 -8.73
N THR A 229 3.95 -3.86 -9.71
CA THR A 229 5.25 -4.44 -10.04
C THR A 229 5.81 -3.83 -11.32
N THR A 230 7.13 -3.83 -11.43
CA THR A 230 7.89 -3.53 -12.65
C THR A 230 8.45 -4.82 -13.25
N ARG A 231 9.02 -4.75 -14.47
CA ARG A 231 9.69 -5.91 -15.08
C ARG A 231 10.89 -6.40 -14.27
N ASP A 232 11.57 -5.49 -13.58
CA ASP A 232 12.72 -5.85 -12.74
C ASP A 232 12.25 -6.51 -11.44
N ASP A 233 11.11 -6.07 -10.88
CA ASP A 233 10.49 -6.69 -9.71
C ASP A 233 10.13 -8.18 -9.95
N MET A 234 9.78 -8.54 -11.19
CA MET A 234 9.44 -9.91 -11.58
C MET A 234 10.65 -10.84 -11.78
N ARG A 235 11.88 -10.32 -11.70
CA ARG A 235 13.13 -11.11 -11.83
C ARG A 235 13.77 -11.49 -10.50
N LEU A 236 13.29 -10.90 -9.40
CA LEU A 236 13.66 -11.23 -8.01
C LEU A 236 13.13 -12.62 -7.64
#